data_AF-A0A955SCW9-F1
#
_entry.id   AF-A0A955SCW9-F1
#
_cell.length_a   1.000
_cell.length_b   1.000
_cell.length_c   1.000
_cell.angle_alpha   90.00
_cell.angle_beta   90.00
_cell.angle_gamma   90.00
#
_symmetry.space_group_name_H-M   'P 1'
#
loop_
_entity.id
_entity.type
_entity.pdbx_description
1 polymer ?
#
loop_
_entity_poly.entity_id
_entity_poly.type
_entity_poly.pdbx_seq_one_letter_code
_entity_poly.pdbx_strand_id
1 'polypeptide(L)'
;MRFLKTALLALGLSMAMIPPSLSAEKPLKVVLVSGAKIYETGVSLPKFKDYLETHYPVDCTLIHTDNKEELPGLEALEDCDTALFFTRRM
;
A
#
# COMPACT_ATOMS: atom_id res chain seq x y z
N MET A 1 -55.40 -22.70 32.28
CA MET A 1 -54.71 -21.44 31.91
C MET A 1 -53.21 -21.51 32.24
N ARG A 2 -52.43 -22.37 31.54
CA ARG A 2 -50.99 -22.61 31.80
C ARG A 2 -50.18 -22.75 30.50
N PHE A 3 -50.38 -21.90 29.49
CA PHE A 3 -49.63 -22.06 28.22
C PHE A 3 -49.23 -20.75 27.52
N LEU A 4 -49.18 -19.60 28.21
CA LEU A 4 -48.98 -18.30 27.53
C LEU A 4 -47.70 -17.53 27.90
N LYS A 5 -46.65 -18.17 28.45
CA LYS A 5 -45.43 -17.42 28.88
C LYS A 5 -44.10 -17.96 28.39
N THR A 6 -44.05 -18.98 27.55
CA THR A 6 -42.77 -19.58 27.12
C THR A 6 -42.28 -19.15 25.73
N ALA A 7 -43.00 -18.29 25.01
CA ALA A 7 -42.69 -17.95 23.62
C ALA A 7 -41.83 -16.68 23.43
N LEU A 8 -41.15 -16.19 24.47
CA LEU A 8 -40.38 -14.94 24.38
C LEU A 8 -39.01 -15.04 25.06
N LEU A 9 -38.23 -16.08 24.76
CA LEU A 9 -36.87 -16.19 25.31
C LEU A 9 -35.93 -17.03 24.43
N ALA A 10 -35.86 -16.77 23.13
CA ALA A 10 -34.88 -17.44 22.27
C ALA A 10 -34.46 -16.65 21.01
N LEU A 11 -34.63 -15.32 21.00
CA LEU A 11 -34.31 -14.49 19.83
C LEU A 11 -33.29 -13.39 20.14
N GLY A 12 -32.25 -13.73 20.89
CA GLY A 12 -31.29 -12.74 21.38
C GLY A 12 -29.91 -13.32 21.66
N LEU A 13 -29.35 -14.14 20.76
CA LEU A 13 -27.92 -14.46 20.80
C LEU A 13 -27.40 -15.01 19.47
N SER A 14 -27.44 -14.20 18.41
CA SER A 14 -26.56 -14.43 17.27
C SER A 14 -25.96 -13.10 16.82
N MET A 15 -25.33 -12.41 17.77
CA MET A 15 -24.33 -11.41 17.43
C MET A 15 -23.14 -12.21 16.89
N ALA A 16 -23.13 -12.40 15.58
CA ALA A 16 -22.06 -13.08 14.86
C ALA A 16 -20.75 -12.41 15.27
N MET A 17 -19.92 -13.15 16.02
CA MET A 17 -18.49 -12.86 16.06
C MET A 17 -17.99 -13.05 14.65
N ILE A 18 -17.91 -11.95 13.90
CA ILE A 18 -17.07 -11.87 12.72
C ILE A 18 -15.64 -11.91 13.29
N PRO A 19 -14.89 -13.01 13.15
CA PRO A 19 -13.48 -12.96 13.51
C PRO A 19 -12.85 -11.85 12.67
N PRO A 20 -12.00 -10.97 13.24
CA PRO A 20 -11.24 -10.05 12.42
C PRO A 20 -10.46 -10.90 11.41
N SER A 21 -10.77 -10.73 10.12
CA SER A 21 -9.99 -11.35 9.07
C SER A 21 -8.62 -10.69 9.08
N LEU A 22 -7.68 -11.27 9.83
CA LEU A 22 -6.25 -10.99 9.73
C LEU A 22 -5.69 -11.59 8.43
N SER A 23 -6.32 -11.28 7.29
CA SER A 23 -5.59 -11.35 6.04
C SER A 23 -4.68 -10.14 6.07
N ALA A 24 -3.44 -10.35 6.51
CA ALA A 24 -2.39 -9.35 6.32
C ALA A 24 -2.28 -9.17 4.80
N GLU A 25 -2.90 -8.10 4.31
CA GLU A 25 -2.88 -7.77 2.89
C GLU A 25 -1.41 -7.65 2.49
N LYS A 26 -1.01 -8.43 1.48
CA LYS A 26 0.38 -8.46 1.03
C LYS A 26 0.79 -7.02 0.68
N PRO A 27 1.96 -6.55 1.14
CA PRO A 27 2.39 -5.19 0.82
C PRO A 27 2.38 -4.94 -0.69
N LEU A 28 1.82 -3.80 -1.10
CA LEU A 28 1.81 -3.38 -2.50
C LEU A 28 3.26 -3.05 -2.92
N LYS A 29 3.73 -3.68 -3.99
CA LYS A 29 5.04 -3.38 -4.57
C LYS A 29 4.96 -2.10 -5.39
N VAL A 30 5.55 -1.03 -4.89
CA VAL A 30 5.52 0.30 -5.52
C VAL A 30 6.91 0.64 -6.06
N VAL A 31 7.00 1.03 -7.33
CA VAL A 31 8.26 1.53 -7.91
C VAL A 31 8.19 3.05 -8.06
N LEU A 32 9.09 3.77 -7.42
CA LEU A 32 9.24 5.23 -7.52
C LEU A 32 10.36 5.53 -8.53
N VAL A 33 10.04 6.23 -9.62
CA VAL A 33 10.97 6.48 -10.73
C VAL A 33 11.24 7.98 -10.92
N SER A 34 12.51 8.38 -10.92
CA SER A 34 12.92 9.74 -11.31
C SER A 34 14.31 9.80 -11.97
N GLY A 35 14.38 10.48 -13.12
CA GLY A 35 15.64 10.93 -13.75
C GLY A 35 15.87 12.45 -13.65
N ALA A 36 15.16 13.15 -12.76
CA ALA A 36 15.16 14.62 -12.72
C ALA A 36 16.00 15.19 -11.57
N LYS A 37 17.20 15.71 -11.88
CA LYS A 37 18.08 16.37 -10.90
C LYS A 37 17.46 17.63 -10.23
N ILE A 38 16.57 18.33 -10.93
CA ILE A 38 16.11 19.68 -10.54
C ILE A 38 15.05 19.73 -9.42
N TYR A 39 14.51 18.59 -8.98
CA TYR A 39 13.53 18.54 -7.87
C TYR A 39 14.11 17.94 -6.60
N GLU A 40 15.44 17.92 -6.50
CA GLU A 40 16.17 17.28 -5.39
C GLU A 40 15.65 15.86 -5.13
N THR A 41 15.46 15.07 -6.20
CA THR A 41 14.78 13.77 -6.08
C THR A 41 15.56 12.76 -5.25
N GLY A 42 16.89 12.92 -5.16
CA GLY A 42 17.72 12.19 -4.21
C GLY A 42 17.44 12.53 -2.74
N VAL A 43 16.68 13.58 -2.44
CA VAL A 43 16.24 13.96 -1.08
C VAL A 43 14.74 13.72 -0.89
N SER A 44 13.92 14.12 -1.86
CA SER A 44 12.46 14.09 -1.73
C SER A 44 11.88 12.67 -1.86
N LEU A 45 12.38 11.85 -2.78
CA LEU A 45 11.85 10.50 -2.99
C LEU A 45 12.21 9.49 -1.88
N PRO A 46 13.43 9.50 -1.29
CA PRO A 46 13.70 8.68 -0.11
C PRO A 46 12.77 9.00 1.06
N LYS A 47 12.55 10.29 1.36
CA LYS A 47 11.61 10.71 2.41
C LYS A 47 10.18 10.27 2.11
N PHE A 48 9.77 10.31 0.85
CA PHE A 48 8.45 9.86 0.45
C PHE A 48 8.31 8.34 0.54
N LYS A 49 9.34 7.57 0.16
CA LYS A 49 9.43 6.12 0.41
C LYS A 49 9.28 5.81 1.89
N ASP A 50 10.06 6.47 2.76
CA ASP A 50 9.98 6.26 4.21
C ASP A 50 8.58 6.55 4.75
N TYR A 51 7.96 7.63 4.30
CA TYR A 51 6.58 7.97 4.66
C TYR A 51 5.59 6.88 4.22
N LEU A 52 5.69 6.42 2.97
CA LEU A 52 4.81 5.38 2.44
C LEU A 52 4.92 4.07 3.22
N GLU A 53 6.14 3.60 3.46
CA GLU A 53 6.40 2.34 4.17
C GLU A 53 6.07 2.41 5.67
N THR A 54 6.13 3.61 6.26
CA THR A 54 5.73 3.83 7.66
C THR A 54 4.21 3.80 7.85
N HIS A 55 3.45 4.29 6.86
CA HIS A 55 2.03 4.58 7.02
C HIS A 55 1.09 3.62 6.28
N TYR A 56 1.62 2.84 5.33
CA TYR A 56 0.81 1.96 4.48
C TYR A 56 1.50 0.59 4.31
N PRO A 57 0.73 -0.49 4.05
CA PRO A 57 1.28 -1.80 3.73
C PRO A 57 1.84 -1.79 2.30
N VAL A 58 3.00 -1.18 2.10
CA VAL A 58 3.66 -1.07 0.80
C VAL A 58 5.14 -1.38 0.94
N ASP A 59 5.74 -1.89 -0.13
CA ASP A 59 7.17 -2.14 -0.29
C ASP A 59 7.65 -1.33 -1.49
N CYS A 60 8.47 -0.31 -1.23
CA CYS A 60 8.87 0.66 -2.23
C CYS A 60 10.27 0.36 -2.78
N THR A 61 10.40 0.25 -4.10
CA THR A 61 11.69 0.31 -4.79
C THR A 61 11.90 1.70 -5.38
N LEU A 62 13.04 2.33 -5.08
CA LEU A 62 13.39 3.64 -5.63
C LEU A 62 14.39 3.48 -6.78
N ILE A 63 13.97 3.89 -7.98
CA ILE A 63 14.81 4.02 -9.17
C ILE A 63 15.10 5.51 -9.36
N HIS A 64 16.34 5.90 -9.14
CA HIS A 64 16.79 7.27 -9.30
C HIS A 64 18.17 7.36 -9.93
N THR A 65 18.35 8.34 -10.80
CA THR A 65 19.63 8.71 -11.40
C THR A 65 19.76 10.23 -11.47
N ASP A 66 20.97 10.72 -11.27
CA ASP A 66 21.35 12.10 -11.60
C ASP A 66 21.97 12.21 -13.02
N ASN A 67 22.17 11.07 -13.70
CA ASN A 67 22.67 11.00 -15.06
C ASN A 67 21.52 11.17 -16.07
N LYS A 68 21.76 11.91 -17.16
CA LYS A 68 20.76 12.11 -18.22
C LYS A 68 20.61 10.92 -19.17
N GLU A 69 21.61 10.03 -19.21
CA GLU A 69 21.71 9.01 -20.25
C GLU A 69 21.22 7.64 -19.80
N GLU A 70 21.24 7.35 -18.50
CA GLU A 70 20.96 6.03 -17.97
C GLU A 70 20.09 6.07 -16.71
N LEU A 71 19.13 5.15 -16.66
CA LEU A 71 18.23 4.92 -15.53
C LEU A 71 18.25 3.41 -15.19
N PRO A 72 19.25 2.94 -14.42
CA PRO A 72 19.37 1.52 -14.07
C PRO A 72 18.26 1.09 -13.09
N GLY A 73 17.92 -0.19 -13.04
CA GLY A 73 16.92 -0.73 -12.11
C GLY A 73 15.51 -0.85 -12.67
N LEU A 74 15.30 -0.55 -13.96
CA LEU A 74 13.98 -0.61 -14.62
C LEU A 74 13.35 -2.01 -14.65
N GLU A 75 14.14 -3.07 -14.48
CA GLU A 75 13.67 -4.44 -14.32
C GLU A 75 12.68 -4.60 -13.13
N ALA A 76 12.77 -3.73 -12.11
CA ALA A 76 11.82 -3.73 -11.00
C ALA A 76 10.37 -3.42 -11.44
N LEU A 77 10.17 -2.83 -12.62
CA LEU A 77 8.85 -2.57 -13.19
C LEU A 77 8.13 -3.84 -13.63
N GLU A 78 8.84 -4.94 -13.90
CA GLU A 78 8.25 -6.22 -14.33
C GLU A 78 7.43 -6.88 -13.21
N ASP A 79 7.87 -6.70 -11.96
CA ASP A 79 7.34 -7.37 -10.77
C ASP A 79 6.56 -6.44 -9.83
N CYS A 80 6.35 -5.18 -10.20
CA CYS A 80 5.65 -4.19 -9.39
C CYS A 80 4.13 -4.23 -9.59
N ASP A 81 3.38 -3.85 -8.55
CA ASP A 81 1.93 -3.71 -8.65
C ASP A 81 1.56 -2.31 -9.18
N THR A 82 2.38 -1.30 -8.91
CA THR A 82 2.20 0.06 -9.42
C THR A 82 3.52 0.83 -9.52
N ALA A 83 3.55 1.84 -10.39
CA ALA A 83 4.69 2.72 -10.58
C ALA A 83 4.28 4.19 -10.46
N LEU A 84 5.09 4.98 -9.76
CA LEU A 84 4.99 6.43 -9.66
C LEU A 84 6.14 7.05 -10.45
N PHE A 85 5.81 7.79 -11.50
CA PHE A 85 6.78 8.51 -12.31
C PHE A 85 6.85 9.97 -11.85
N PHE A 86 7.94 10.34 -11.16
CA PHE A 86 8.21 11.72 -10.80
C PHE A 86 9.18 12.32 -11.82
N THR A 87 8.61 12.78 -12.92
CA THR A 87 9.35 13.25 -14.09
C THR A 87 8.84 14.61 -14.57
N ARG A 88 9.67 15.29 -15.37
CA ARG A 88 9.29 16.46 -16.16
C ARG A 88 9.27 16.07 -17.63
N ARG A 89 8.66 16.91 -18.47
CA ARG A 89 8.87 16.83 -19.91
C ARG A 89 10.39 16.88 -20.17
N MET A 90 10.89 15.86 -20.85
CA MET A 90 12.26 15.85 -21.37
C MET A 90 12.37 16.81 -22.55
#